data_AF-A0A9P9A047-F1
#
_entry.id   AF-A0A9P9A047-F1
#
_cell.length_a   1.000
_cell.length_b   1.000
_cell.length_c   1.000
_cell.angle_alpha   90.00
_cell.angle_beta   90.00
_cell.angle_gamma   90.00
#
_symmetry.space_group_name_H-M   'P 1'
#
loop_
_entity.id
_entity.type
_entity.pdbx_description
1 polymer ?
#
loop_
_entity_poly.entity_id
_entity_poly.type
_entity_poly.pdbx_seq_one_letter_code
_entity_poly.pdbx_strand_id
1 'polypeptide(L)'
;MEGVIIELSLFTGVEVNEVKELAVIKGSTLIKELQSPFMPIKSVQTSIAVGNGNTAGVVRYYIGGGLSAYTPLYGYSSENIIETQVVNARGDL
;
A
#
# COMPACT_ATOMS: atom_id res chain seq x y z
N MET A 1 -22.00 20.07 10.46
CA MET A 1 -20.81 20.23 9.61
C MET A 1 -21.11 19.49 8.32
N GLU A 2 -21.13 20.17 7.19
CA GLU A 2 -21.39 19.56 5.88
C GLU A 2 -20.07 19.23 5.20
N GLY A 3 -20.04 18.15 4.42
CA GLY A 3 -18.83 17.67 3.75
C GLY A 3 -19.15 16.65 2.68
N VAL A 4 -18.13 16.30 1.88
CA VAL A 4 -18.23 15.32 0.80
C VAL A 4 -17.33 14.13 1.13
N ILE A 5 -17.82 12.92 0.86
CA ILE A 5 -17.03 11.69 0.94
C ILE A 5 -16.53 11.36 -0.46
N ILE A 6 -15.21 11.31 -0.63
CA ILE A 6 -14.57 10.76 -1.83
C ILE A 6 -14.36 9.27 -1.55
N GLU A 7 -15.20 8.44 -2.14
CA GLU A 7 -15.05 6.98 -2.06
C GLU A 7 -14.15 6.47 -3.19
N LEU A 8 -13.13 5.69 -2.83
CA LEU A 8 -12.11 5.20 -3.74
C LEU A 8 -12.25 3.71 -4.08
N SER A 9 -13.27 2.97 -3.64
CA SER A 9 -13.42 1.51 -3.89
C SER A 9 -13.26 1.09 -5.35
N LEU A 10 -13.62 1.96 -6.29
CA LEU A 10 -13.46 1.70 -7.73
C LEU A 10 -12.04 1.98 -8.24
N PHE A 11 -11.21 2.67 -7.45
CA PHE A 11 -9.80 2.95 -7.68
C PHE A 11 -8.92 2.03 -6.80
N THR A 12 -9.04 0.73 -7.03
CA THR A 12 -8.26 -0.34 -6.40
C THR A 12 -7.34 -1.03 -7.40
N GLY A 13 -6.25 -1.64 -6.92
CA GLY A 13 -5.36 -2.45 -7.75
C GLY A 13 -3.90 -2.40 -7.31
N VAL A 14 -3.18 -3.45 -7.68
CA VAL A 14 -1.75 -3.64 -7.41
C VAL A 14 -1.07 -3.98 -8.72
N GLU A 15 -0.03 -3.24 -9.08
CA GLU A 15 0.80 -3.50 -10.25
C GLU A 15 2.22 -3.80 -9.76
N VAL A 16 2.68 -5.03 -9.97
CA VAL A 16 3.98 -5.50 -9.47
C VAL A 16 5.03 -5.47 -10.59
N ASN A 17 6.20 -4.93 -10.27
CA ASN A 17 7.40 -5.02 -11.10
C ASN A 17 8.44 -5.85 -10.37
N GLU A 18 8.48 -7.15 -10.67
CA GLU A 18 9.39 -8.11 -10.01
C GLU A 18 10.87 -7.80 -10.28
N VAL A 19 11.20 -7.30 -11.48
CA VAL A 19 12.59 -7.00 -11.88
C VAL A 19 13.16 -5.84 -11.07
N LYS A 20 12.32 -4.84 -10.76
CA LYS A 20 12.72 -3.68 -9.96
C LYS A 20 12.42 -3.83 -8.48
N GLU A 21 11.75 -4.91 -8.09
CA GLU A 21 11.25 -5.15 -6.74
C GLU A 21 10.31 -4.02 -6.24
N LEU A 22 9.43 -3.53 -7.12
CA LEU A 22 8.51 -2.44 -6.84
C LEU A 22 7.05 -2.87 -6.99
N ALA A 23 6.16 -2.17 -6.28
CA ALA A 23 4.72 -2.27 -6.46
C ALA A 23 4.09 -0.88 -6.52
N VAL A 24 3.20 -0.67 -7.48
CA VAL A 24 2.30 0.49 -7.49
C VAL A 24 0.96 0.06 -6.91
N ILE A 25 0.49 0.83 -5.93
CA ILE A 25 -0.71 0.51 -5.17
C ILE A 25 -1.73 1.62 -5.37
N LYS A 26 -2.96 1.27 -5.75
CA LYS A 26 -4.06 2.22 -5.96
C LYS A 26 -4.86 2.43 -4.67
N GLY A 27 -5.54 3.58 -4.59
CA GLY A 27 -6.10 4.17 -3.38
C GLY A 27 -6.75 3.21 -2.38
N SER A 28 -7.83 2.53 -2.78
CA SER A 28 -8.63 1.70 -1.86
C SER A 28 -8.17 0.27 -1.72
N THR A 29 -6.98 -0.08 -2.22
CA THR A 29 -6.45 -1.44 -2.15
C THR A 29 -6.38 -1.90 -0.69
N LEU A 30 -6.84 -3.11 -0.42
CA LEU A 30 -6.80 -3.72 0.89
C LEU A 30 -5.46 -4.44 1.13
N ILE A 31 -5.06 -4.57 2.38
CA ILE A 31 -3.81 -5.27 2.74
C ILE A 31 -3.75 -6.68 2.13
N LYS A 32 -4.85 -7.44 2.16
CA LYS A 32 -4.84 -8.80 1.59
C LYS A 32 -4.70 -8.79 0.06
N GLU A 33 -5.24 -7.76 -0.60
CA GLU A 33 -5.10 -7.58 -2.05
C GLU A 33 -3.65 -7.24 -2.42
N LEU A 34 -2.95 -6.45 -1.59
CA LEU A 34 -1.51 -6.23 -1.73
C LEU A 34 -0.69 -7.51 -1.54
N GLN A 35 -1.01 -8.32 -0.53
CA GLN A 35 -0.24 -9.53 -0.22
C GLN A 35 -0.43 -10.63 -1.27
N SER A 36 -1.60 -10.72 -1.89
CA SER A 36 -1.98 -11.87 -2.73
C SER A 36 -1.06 -12.09 -3.94
N PRO A 37 -0.62 -11.06 -4.69
CA PRO A 37 0.34 -11.21 -5.79
C PRO A 37 1.72 -11.76 -5.36
N PHE A 38 2.14 -11.50 -4.12
CA PHE A 38 3.47 -11.89 -3.61
C PHE A 38 3.46 -13.27 -2.93
N MET A 39 2.27 -13.79 -2.61
CA MET A 39 2.09 -15.08 -1.91
C MET A 39 2.41 -16.34 -2.74
N PRO A 40 2.06 -16.44 -4.05
CA PRO A 40 2.34 -17.64 -4.85
C PRO A 40 3.78 -17.76 -5.34
N ILE A 41 4.57 -16.69 -5.21
CA ILE A 41 5.91 -16.67 -5.80
C ILE A 41 6.92 -17.29 -4.80
N LYS A 42 7.00 -18.62 -4.81
CA LYS A 42 7.95 -19.42 -3.99
C LYS A 42 9.43 -19.07 -4.21
N SER A 43 9.76 -18.30 -5.24
CA SER A 43 11.14 -17.92 -5.60
C SER A 43 11.55 -16.52 -5.15
N VAL A 44 10.66 -15.69 -4.62
CA VAL A 44 11.05 -14.31 -4.24
C VAL A 44 11.34 -14.23 -2.76
N GLN A 45 12.55 -13.76 -2.50
CA GLN A 45 12.97 -13.22 -1.20
C GLN A 45 12.27 -11.88 -0.88
N THR A 46 11.33 -11.42 -1.71
CA THR A 46 10.65 -10.13 -1.52
C THR A 46 9.52 -10.27 -0.50
N SER A 47 9.77 -9.72 0.69
CA SER A 47 8.75 -9.50 1.71
C SER A 47 8.26 -8.05 1.63
N ILE A 48 6.95 -7.84 1.72
CA ILE A 48 6.40 -6.50 1.87
C ILE A 48 6.23 -6.22 3.36
N ALA A 49 6.81 -5.12 3.84
CA ALA A 49 6.54 -4.60 5.18
C ALA A 49 5.10 -4.08 5.23
N VAL A 50 4.15 -4.92 5.63
CA VAL A 50 2.74 -4.57 5.81
C VAL A 50 2.12 -5.41 6.92
N GLY A 51 1.12 -4.85 7.61
CA GLY A 51 0.42 -5.52 8.72
C GLY A 51 -0.50 -6.66 8.27
N ASN A 52 -1.14 -7.30 9.24
CA ASN A 52 -2.01 -8.47 9.02
C ASN A 52 -3.52 -8.12 8.99
N GLY A 53 -3.87 -6.84 9.01
CA GLY A 53 -5.27 -6.38 8.96
C GLY A 53 -5.85 -6.52 7.55
N ASN A 54 -6.25 -7.72 7.15
CA ASN A 54 -6.62 -8.07 5.76
C ASN A 54 -7.57 -7.08 5.05
N THR A 55 -8.52 -6.49 5.79
CA THR A 55 -9.54 -5.56 5.28
C THR A 55 -9.20 -4.09 5.49
N ALA A 56 -8.04 -3.76 6.06
CA ALA A 56 -7.60 -2.38 6.19
C ALA A 56 -7.11 -1.86 4.84
N GLY A 57 -7.47 -0.60 4.54
CA GLY A 57 -6.97 0.11 3.36
C GLY A 57 -5.47 0.38 3.48
N VAL A 58 -4.71 -0.11 2.51
CA VAL A 58 -3.25 -0.15 2.60
C VAL A 58 -2.61 1.23 2.49
N VAL A 59 -3.15 2.12 1.65
CA VAL A 59 -2.64 3.50 1.51
C VAL A 59 -2.75 4.25 2.83
N ARG A 60 -3.90 4.17 3.52
CA ARG A 60 -4.10 4.81 4.83
C ARG A 60 -3.17 4.22 5.89
N TYR A 61 -2.98 2.90 5.86
CA TYR A 61 -2.08 2.21 6.76
C TYR A 61 -0.61 2.64 6.56
N TYR A 62 -0.19 2.82 5.30
CA TYR A 62 1.15 3.26 4.90
C TYR A 62 1.40 4.71 5.33
N ILE A 63 0.54 5.65 4.98
CA ILE A 63 0.72 7.08 5.36
C ILE A 63 0.63 7.30 6.88
N GLY A 64 -0.03 6.40 7.62
CA GLY A 64 -0.11 6.41 9.07
C GLY A 64 1.10 5.76 9.78
N GLY A 65 2.15 5.41 9.05
CA GLY A 65 3.35 4.71 9.55
C GLY A 65 3.34 3.23 9.16
N GLY A 66 2.37 2.47 9.66
CA GLY A 66 2.20 1.06 9.28
C GLY A 66 3.18 0.10 9.97
N LEU A 67 2.87 -0.24 11.22
CA LEU A 67 3.62 -1.22 12.04
C LEU A 67 3.33 -2.66 11.61
N SER A 68 4.35 -3.41 11.21
CA SER A 68 4.23 -4.81 10.81
C SER A 68 5.15 -5.73 11.63
N ALA A 69 5.00 -7.04 11.43
CA ALA A 69 5.96 -8.02 11.98
C ALA A 69 7.38 -7.83 11.41
N TYR A 70 7.51 -7.15 10.27
CA TYR A 70 8.79 -6.87 9.63
C TYR A 70 9.43 -5.55 10.08
N THR A 71 8.78 -4.76 10.93
CA THR A 71 9.31 -3.47 11.36
C THR A 71 10.71 -3.50 11.98
N PRO A 72 11.09 -4.53 12.76
CA PRO A 72 12.48 -4.65 13.22
C PRO A 72 13.52 -4.89 12.12
N LEU A 73 13.11 -5.32 10.92
CA LEU A 73 13.99 -5.65 9.80
C LEU A 73 14.02 -4.57 8.72
N TYR A 74 12.85 -4.00 8.40
CA TYR A 74 12.67 -3.08 7.27
C TYR A 74 12.03 -1.74 7.66
N GLY A 75 11.84 -1.50 8.97
CA GLY A 75 11.17 -0.28 9.44
C GLY A 75 9.65 -0.29 9.24
N TYR A 76 9.05 0.87 9.42
CA TYR A 76 7.63 1.10 9.20
C TYR A 76 7.30 1.03 7.70
N SER A 77 6.06 0.66 7.37
CA SER A 77 5.61 0.56 5.97
C SER A 77 5.78 1.88 5.23
N SER A 78 5.59 3.02 5.93
CA SER A 78 5.81 4.37 5.41
C SER A 78 7.24 4.62 4.92
N GLU A 79 8.23 4.01 5.56
CA GLU A 79 9.65 4.19 5.24
C GLU A 79 10.05 3.42 3.97
N ASN A 80 9.17 2.55 3.48
CA ASN A 80 9.34 1.75 2.27
C ASN A 80 8.60 2.35 1.06
N ILE A 81 8.09 3.58 1.16
CA ILE A 81 7.46 4.32 0.05
C ILE A 81 8.53 5.13 -0.68
N ILE A 82 8.70 4.88 -1.98
CA ILE A 82 9.68 5.61 -2.81
C ILE A 82 9.05 6.70 -3.69
N GLU A 83 7.75 6.59 -4.00
CA GLU A 83 7.03 7.53 -4.86
C GLU A 83 5.54 7.52 -4.50
N THR A 84 4.87 8.66 -4.68
CA THR A 84 3.43 8.82 -4.45
C THR A 84 2.82 9.75 -5.48
N GLN A 85 1.55 9.52 -5.82
CA GLN A 85 0.72 10.45 -6.57
C GLN A 85 -0.38 10.97 -5.64
N VAL A 86 -0.46 12.28 -5.42
CA VAL A 86 -1.33 12.89 -4.40
C VAL A 86 -2.01 14.14 -4.95
N VAL A 87 -3.34 14.14 -4.97
CA VAL A 87 -4.10 15.35 -5.28
C VAL A 87 -4.03 16.30 -4.08
N ASN A 88 -3.48 17.49 -4.29
CA ASN A 88 -3.34 18.51 -3.26
C ASN A 88 -4.64 19.33 -3.06
N ALA A 89 -4.64 20.26 -2.10
CA ALA A 89 -5.82 21.07 -1.76
C ALA A 89 -6.31 22.01 -2.88
N ARG A 90 -5.51 22.25 -3.92
CA ARG A 90 -5.89 23.03 -5.12
C ARG A 90 -6.44 22.13 -6.24
N GLY A 91 -6.34 20.82 -6.10
CA GLY A 91 -6.71 19.86 -7.13
C GLY A 91 -5.56 19.49 -8.08
N ASP A 92 -4.32 19.94 -7.82
CA ASP A 92 -3.16 19.51 -8.63
C ASP A 92 -2.70 18.11 -8.20
N LEU A 93 -2.23 17.30 -9.15
CA LEU A 93 -1.59 16.00 -8.91
C LEU A 93 -0.11 16.13 -8.51
#